data_AF-A0A7C5JM29-F1
#
_entry.id   AF-A0A7C5JM29-F1
#
_cell.length_a   1.000
_cell.length_b   1.000
_cell.length_c   1.000
_cell.angle_alpha   90.00
_cell.angle_beta   90.00
_cell.angle_gamma   90.00
#
_symmetry.space_group_name_H-M   'P 1'
#
loop_
_entity.id
_entity.type
_entity.pdbx_description
1 polymer ?
#
loop_
_entity_poly.entity_id
_entity_poly.type
_entity_poly.pdbx_seq_one_letter_code
_entity_poly.pdbx_strand_id
1 'polypeptide(L)'
;MAFLILYVTYKNKDEAKKVGNYLLEKKLIACANYFPIESAYWWNGKIESGDEYVSILKTRQEYWETVKDEIEKIHPYDVPCIIKFKVEANKEYEKWIYKETTIM
;
A
#
# COMPACT_ATOMS: atom_id res chain seq x y z
N MET A 1 19.86 0.61 1.58
CA MET A 1 18.99 1.27 2.56
C MET A 1 17.70 0.48 2.59
N ALA A 2 17.51 -0.29 3.66
CA ALA A 2 16.26 -1.01 3.84
C ALA A 2 15.06 -0.06 3.70
N PHE A 3 14.00 -0.57 3.09
CA PHE A 3 12.75 0.16 2.85
C PHE A 3 11.58 -0.78 3.15
N LEU A 4 10.36 -0.26 3.04
CA LEU A 4 9.15 -1.01 3.29
C LEU A 4 8.42 -1.33 1.98
N ILE A 5 7.96 -2.58 1.89
CA ILE A 5 6.83 -2.94 1.03
C ILE A 5 5.56 -2.92 1.88
N LEU A 6 4.52 -2.26 1.40
CA LEU A 6 3.20 -2.31 1.99
C LEU A 6 2.26 -3.16 1.12
N TYR A 7 1.45 -3.99 1.75
CA TYR A 7 0.40 -4.77 1.13
C TYR A 7 -0.95 -4.21 1.59
N VAL A 8 -1.79 -3.81 0.65
CA VAL A 8 -3.11 -3.22 0.92
C VAL A 8 -4.15 -3.82 -0.02
N THR A 9 -5.31 -4.24 0.49
CA THR A 9 -6.41 -4.77 -0.33
C THR A 9 -7.51 -3.75 -0.54
N TYR A 10 -8.16 -3.80 -1.71
CA TYR A 10 -9.21 -2.88 -2.13
C TYR A 10 -10.31 -3.64 -2.85
N LYS A 11 -11.52 -3.08 -2.84
CA LYS A 11 -12.68 -3.63 -3.55
C LYS A 11 -12.45 -3.79 -5.05
N ASN A 12 -11.68 -2.90 -5.67
CA ASN A 12 -11.45 -2.91 -7.11
C ASN A 12 -10.19 -2.10 -7.49
N LYS A 13 -9.84 -2.16 -8.78
CA LYS A 13 -8.68 -1.48 -9.37
C LYS A 13 -8.72 0.04 -9.21
N ASP A 14 -9.88 0.65 -9.34
CA ASP A 14 -10.02 2.11 -9.34
C ASP A 14 -9.79 2.69 -7.94
N GLU A 15 -10.31 2.03 -6.90
CA GLU A 15 -10.00 2.38 -5.51
C GLU A 15 -8.52 2.19 -5.19
N ALA A 16 -7.92 1.07 -5.62
CA ALA A 16 -6.49 0.83 -5.44
C ALA A 16 -5.64 1.93 -6.09
N LYS A 17 -5.98 2.32 -7.32
CA LYS A 17 -5.31 3.41 -8.05
C LYS A 17 -5.54 4.77 -7.41
N LYS A 18 -6.74 5.06 -6.94
CA LYS A 18 -7.07 6.32 -6.26
C LYS A 18 -6.17 6.51 -5.03
N VAL A 19 -6.08 5.50 -4.18
CA VAL A 19 -5.22 5.56 -2.98
C VAL A 19 -3.75 5.63 -3.37
N GLY A 20 -3.28 4.80 -4.30
CA GLY A 20 -1.87 4.82 -4.68
C GLY A 20 -1.45 6.11 -5.38
N ASN A 21 -2.29 6.70 -6.25
CA ASN A 21 -2.02 8.00 -6.88
C ASN A 21 -1.96 9.12 -5.85
N TYR A 22 -2.90 9.14 -4.90
CA TYR A 22 -2.90 10.11 -3.81
C TYR A 22 -1.58 10.07 -3.01
N LEU A 23 -1.09 8.87 -2.67
CA LEU A 23 0.17 8.70 -1.96
C LEU A 23 1.39 9.08 -2.80
N LEU A 24 1.37 8.82 -4.10
CA LEU A 24 2.42 9.24 -5.05
C LEU A 24 2.48 10.76 -5.19
N GLU A 25 1.34 11.42 -5.35
CA GLU A 25 1.23 12.88 -5.45
C GLU A 25 1.75 13.58 -4.20
N LYS A 26 1.52 12.99 -3.02
CA LYS A 26 2.07 13.45 -1.74
C LYS A 26 3.53 13.05 -1.49
N LYS A 27 4.17 12.34 -2.42
CA LYS A 27 5.53 11.79 -2.27
C LYS A 27 5.72 10.93 -1.01
N LEU A 28 4.66 10.27 -0.56
CA LEU A 28 4.70 9.36 0.58
C LEU A 28 5.14 7.95 0.19
N ILE A 29 4.97 7.57 -1.07
CA ILE A 29 5.48 6.32 -1.65
C ILE A 29 6.23 6.64 -2.95
N ALA A 30 7.19 5.80 -3.32
CA ALA A 30 7.92 5.93 -4.59
C ALA A 30 7.24 5.18 -5.74
N CYS A 31 6.54 4.07 -5.44
CA CYS A 31 5.98 3.17 -6.43
C CYS A 31 4.78 2.40 -5.88
N ALA A 32 3.84 2.07 -6.77
CA ALA A 32 2.73 1.16 -6.52
C ALA A 32 2.64 0.12 -7.64
N ASN A 33 2.38 -1.14 -7.29
CA ASN A 33 1.96 -2.17 -8.25
C ASN A 33 0.56 -2.63 -7.89
N TYR A 34 -0.26 -2.91 -8.89
CA TYR A 34 -1.66 -3.30 -8.72
C TYR A 34 -1.96 -4.60 -9.44
N PHE A 35 -2.64 -5.52 -8.77
CA PHE A 35 -3.03 -6.79 -9.36
C PHE A 35 -4.35 -7.30 -8.77
N PRO A 36 -5.18 -8.00 -9.56
CA PRO A 36 -6.38 -8.65 -9.06
C PRO A 36 -6.03 -9.85 -8.18
N ILE A 37 -6.86 -10.11 -7.19
CA ILE A 37 -6.82 -11.30 -6.34
C ILE A 37 -8.24 -11.78 -6.06
N GLU A 38 -8.35 -13.01 -5.57
CA GLU A 38 -9.53 -13.47 -4.83
C GLU A 38 -9.14 -13.54 -3.36
N SER A 39 -9.90 -12.87 -2.50
CA SER A 39 -9.73 -12.92 -1.04
C SER A 39 -10.75 -13.86 -0.42
N ALA A 40 -10.35 -14.62 0.60
CA ALA A 40 -11.27 -15.42 1.42
C ALA A 40 -11.07 -15.10 2.91
N TYR A 41 -12.16 -14.91 3.64
CA TYR A 41 -12.13 -14.46 5.03
C TYR A 41 -13.38 -14.89 5.80
N TRP A 42 -13.30 -14.86 7.14
CA TRP A 42 -14.47 -15.09 7.99
C TRP A 42 -15.28 -13.81 8.17
N TRP A 43 -16.59 -13.89 7.94
CA TRP A 43 -17.53 -12.81 8.20
C TRP A 43 -18.87 -13.36 8.68
N ASN A 44 -19.40 -12.82 9.77
CA ASN A 44 -20.68 -13.23 10.37
C ASN A 44 -20.85 -14.76 10.51
N GLY A 45 -19.79 -15.45 10.94
CA GLY A 45 -19.82 -16.90 11.20
C GLY A 45 -19.78 -17.79 9.96
N LYS A 46 -19.48 -17.24 8.78
CA LYS A 46 -19.23 -18.01 7.55
C LYS A 46 -17.96 -17.57 6.86
N ILE A 47 -17.42 -18.44 6.01
CA ILE A 47 -16.34 -18.09 5.09
C ILE A 47 -16.97 -17.41 3.87
N GLU A 48 -16.53 -16.20 3.59
CA GLU A 48 -16.85 -15.44 2.39
C GLU A 48 -15.63 -15.40 1.47
N SER A 49 -15.86 -15.21 0.18
CA SER A 49 -14.82 -14.81 -0.77
C SER A 49 -15.27 -13.66 -1.65
N GLY A 50 -14.31 -12.95 -2.24
CA GLY A 50 -14.60 -11.85 -3.14
C GLY A 50 -13.42 -11.46 -4.00
N ASP A 51 -13.72 -10.99 -5.21
CA ASP A 51 -12.74 -10.36 -6.09
C ASP A 51 -12.27 -9.04 -5.48
N GLU A 52 -10.96 -8.91 -5.33
CA GLU A 52 -10.32 -7.72 -4.80
C GLU A 52 -9.12 -7.32 -5.68
N TYR A 53 -8.54 -6.17 -5.36
CA TYR A 53 -7.25 -5.75 -5.87
C TYR A 53 -6.28 -5.56 -4.72
N VAL A 54 -5.02 -5.88 -4.95
CA VAL A 54 -3.92 -5.53 -4.05
C VAL A 54 -3.15 -4.36 -4.62
N SER A 55 -2.70 -3.46 -3.74
CA SER A 55 -1.54 -2.63 -4.01
C SER A 55 -0.31 -3.12 -3.24
N ILE A 56 0.82 -3.19 -3.93
CA ILE A 56 2.14 -3.32 -3.32
C ILE A 56 2.84 -1.97 -3.44
N LEU A 57 2.89 -1.24 -2.32
CA LEU A 57 3.46 0.11 -2.23
C LEU A 57 4.91 0.04 -1.72
N LYS A 58 5.77 0.96 -2.15
CA LYS A 58 7.17 1.03 -1.72
C LYS A 58 7.47 2.39 -1.12
N THR A 59 7.94 2.41 0.12
CA THR A 59 8.25 3.65 0.85
C THR A 59 9.40 3.44 1.83
N ARG A 60 9.91 4.54 2.40
CA ARG A 60 10.94 4.49 3.43
C ARG A 60 10.35 4.04 4.77
N GLN A 61 11.20 3.53 5.65
CA GLN A 61 10.75 3.03 6.94
C GLN A 61 10.14 4.13 7.82
N GLU A 62 10.66 5.35 7.72
CA GLU A 62 10.22 6.50 8.52
C GLU A 62 8.80 6.94 8.18
N TYR A 63 8.29 6.59 6.99
CA TYR A 63 6.99 7.05 6.50
C TYR A 63 5.86 6.07 6.80
N TRP A 64 6.15 4.99 7.52
CA TRP A 64 5.16 3.98 7.85
C TRP A 64 3.89 4.57 8.50
N GLU A 65 4.04 5.30 9.60
CA GLU A 65 2.86 5.83 10.33
C GLU A 65 2.08 6.81 9.45
N THR A 66 2.78 7.75 8.78
CA THR A 66 2.13 8.72 7.88
C THR A 66 1.40 8.05 6.72
N VAL A 67 2.00 7.05 6.06
CA VAL A 67 1.38 6.35 4.94
C VAL A 67 0.15 5.57 5.42
N LYS A 68 0.26 4.85 6.54
CA LYS A 68 -0.84 4.10 7.13
C LYS A 68 -2.01 5.03 7.46
N ASP A 69 -1.76 6.12 8.18
CA ASP A 69 -2.79 7.09 8.57
C ASP A 69 -3.45 7.74 7.34
N GLU A 70 -2.67 8.04 6.31
CA GLU A 70 -3.21 8.60 5.05
C GLU A 70 -4.05 7.59 4.27
N ILE A 71 -3.67 6.30 4.27
CA ILE A 71 -4.49 5.25 3.69
C ILE A 71 -5.81 5.12 4.47
N GLU A 72 -5.76 5.01 5.80
CA GLU A 72 -6.95 4.87 6.66
C GLU A 72 -7.97 6.01 6.45
N LYS A 73 -7.51 7.25 6.24
CA LYS A 73 -8.38 8.41 5.98
C LYS A 73 -9.21 8.31 4.69
N ILE A 74 -8.69 7.64 3.66
CA ILE A 74 -9.29 7.64 2.32
C ILE A 74 -9.71 6.24 1.84
N HIS A 75 -9.47 5.20 2.64
CA HIS A 75 -9.77 3.83 2.26
C HIS A 75 -11.29 3.60 2.20
N PRO A 76 -11.80 2.85 1.21
CA PRO A 76 -13.23 2.52 1.13
C PRO A 76 -13.74 1.54 2.20
N TYR A 77 -12.86 0.96 3.02
CA TYR A 77 -13.23 -0.05 4.01
C TYR A 77 -13.11 0.55 5.41
N ASP A 78 -14.03 0.18 6.31
CA ASP A 78 -13.99 0.62 7.70
C ASP A 78 -12.76 0.10 8.44
N VAL A 79 -12.33 -1.13 8.12
CA VAL A 79 -11.12 -1.77 8.67
C VAL A 79 -10.28 -2.30 7.51
N PRO A 80 -9.40 -1.48 6.91
CA PRO A 80 -8.57 -1.88 5.78
C PRO A 80 -7.44 -2.82 6.20
N CYS A 81 -7.08 -3.76 5.33
CA CYS A 81 -5.86 -4.55 5.48
C CYS A 81 -4.66 -3.68 5.05
N ILE A 82 -3.79 -3.29 5.99
CA ILE A 82 -2.57 -2.52 5.72
C ILE A 82 -1.40 -3.19 6.44
N ILE A 83 -0.54 -3.90 5.68
CA ILE A 83 0.56 -4.69 6.24
C ILE A 83 1.89 -4.14 5.71
N LYS A 84 2.96 -4.18 6.52
CA LYS A 84 4.33 -3.82 6.10
C LYS A 84 5.32 -4.98 6.18
N PHE A 85 6.27 -4.99 5.26
CA PHE A 85 7.43 -5.89 5.23
C PHE A 85 8.71 -5.06 5.10
N LYS A 86 9.73 -5.37 5.90
CA LYS A 86 11.08 -4.82 5.72
C LYS A 86 11.80 -5.57 4.61
N VAL A 87 12.35 -4.84 3.65
CA VAL A 87 13.01 -5.41 2.46
C VAL A 87 14.24 -4.60 2.06
N GLU A 88 15.06 -5.22 1.21
CA GLU A 88 16.24 -4.62 0.58
C GLU A 88 16.14 -4.80 -0.94
N ALA A 89 16.89 -3.99 -1.70
CA ALA A 89 16.95 -4.09 -3.16
C ALA A 89 18.35 -3.70 -3.68
N ASN A 90 18.54 -3.67 -4.99
CA ASN A 90 19.76 -3.13 -5.58
C ASN A 90 19.94 -1.66 -5.19
N LYS A 91 21.18 -1.27 -4.89
CA LYS A 91 21.55 0.02 -4.29
C LYS A 91 20.96 1.24 -5.00
N GLU A 92 20.92 1.24 -6.33
CA GLU A 92 20.38 2.37 -7.10
C GLU A 92 18.85 2.48 -7.01
N TYR A 93 18.14 1.36 -6.88
CA TYR A 93 16.70 1.36 -6.66
C TYR A 93 16.34 1.87 -5.26
N GLU A 94 17.11 1.44 -4.25
CA GLU A 94 16.94 1.96 -2.89
C GLU A 94 17.18 3.47 -2.84
N LYS A 95 18.26 3.96 -3.47
CA LYS A 95 18.51 5.41 -3.59
C LYS A 95 17.37 6.14 -4.29
N TRP A 96 16.78 5.54 -5.33
CA TRP A 96 15.65 6.12 -6.04
C TRP A 96 14.41 6.21 -5.15
N ILE A 97 14.08 5.15 -4.39
CA ILE A 97 12.98 5.19 -3.41
C ILE A 97 13.17 6.36 -2.45
N TYR A 98 14.37 6.51 -1.91
CA TYR A 98 14.64 7.62 -1.00
C TYR A 98 14.49 8.94 -1.77
N LYS A 99 15.15 9.15 -2.90
CA LYS A 99 15.06 10.40 -3.67
C LYS A 99 13.62 10.85 -3.97
N GLU A 100 12.74 9.93 -4.36
CA GLU A 100 11.37 10.28 -4.78
C GLU A 100 10.38 10.45 -3.63
N THR A 101 10.76 10.05 -2.42
CA THR A 101 9.92 10.20 -1.23
C THR A 101 10.45 11.32 -0.34
N THR A 102 9.64 12.37 -0.17
CA THR A 102 9.99 13.55 0.64
C THR A 102 8.72 14.09 1.28
N ILE A 103 8.57 13.88 2.59
CA ILE A 103 7.61 14.65 3.39
C ILE A 103 8.11 16.10 3.36
N MET A 104 7.31 16.99 2.78
CA MET A 104 7.51 18.44 2.89
C MET A 104 7.04 18.93 4.25
#